data_AF-A0A7X8E5N5-F1
#
_entry.id   AF-A0A7X8E5N5-F1
#
_cell.length_a   1.000
_cell.length_b   1.000
_cell.length_c   1.000
_cell.angle_alpha   90.00
_cell.angle_beta   90.00
_cell.angle_gamma   90.00
#
_symmetry.space_group_name_H-M   'P 1'
#
loop_
_entity.id
_entity.type
_entity.pdbx_description
1 polymer ?
#
loop_
_entity_poly.entity_id
_entity_poly.type
_entity_poly.pdbx_seq_one_letter_code
_entity_poly.pdbx_strand_id
1 'polypeptide(L)'
;MDATITIKELFSFVMYLLGIGLLFYLIMLAKNINKVVLKARQVVEEHEKQIGNTLKELPEIMANTNNITDNISHITDDTKELIEKVSPEIDDILSNASSISGKVDTTSEKVLDSIDLVTESVSEAAFAIEENVRSISDYVHLVLEIIDIIRNTLKRK
;
A
#
# COMPACT_ATOMS: atom_id res chain seq x y z
N MET A 1 84.35 54.58 44.49
CA MET A 1 84.45 53.26 45.14
C MET A 1 84.00 52.27 44.09
N ASP A 2 84.94 51.59 43.43
CA ASP A 2 84.60 50.56 42.46
C ASP A 2 84.37 49.24 43.21
N ALA A 3 83.19 48.67 43.05
CA ALA A 3 82.82 47.39 43.64
C ALA A 3 83.16 46.27 42.64
N THR A 4 84.22 45.51 42.91
CA THR A 4 84.62 44.37 42.09
C THR A 4 83.87 43.12 42.57
N ILE A 5 82.93 42.61 41.76
CA ILE A 5 82.23 41.36 42.04
C ILE A 5 83.16 40.18 41.73
N THR A 6 83.25 39.22 42.65
CA THR A 6 84.02 37.99 42.41
C THR A 6 83.21 37.04 41.52
N ILE A 7 83.86 36.35 40.59
CA ILE A 7 83.23 35.38 39.68
C ILE A 7 82.37 34.34 40.41
N LYS A 8 82.80 33.92 41.61
CA LYS A 8 82.05 33.00 42.48
C LYS A 8 80.71 33.59 42.94
N GLU A 9 80.67 34.87 43.29
CA GLU A 9 79.45 35.55 43.75
C GLU A 9 78.45 35.72 42.61
N LEU A 10 78.95 36.08 41.42
CA LEU A 10 78.14 36.15 40.20
C LEU A 10 77.52 34.80 39.85
N PHE A 11 78.31 33.72 39.91
CA PHE A 11 77.83 32.37 39.64
C PHE A 11 76.77 31.91 40.66
N SER A 12 76.98 32.16 41.95
CA SER A 12 76.00 31.85 43.00
C SER A 12 74.70 32.62 42.82
N PHE A 13 74.76 33.91 42.45
CA PHE A 13 73.57 34.72 42.17
C PHE A 13 72.74 34.15 41.01
N VAL A 14 73.38 33.77 39.91
CA VAL A 14 72.72 33.11 38.77
C VAL A 14 72.08 31.78 39.18
N MET A 15 72.77 30.98 40.00
CA MET A 15 72.23 29.73 40.53
C MET A 15 70.99 29.93 41.40
N TYR A 16 70.94 30.97 42.24
CA TYR A 16 69.75 31.29 43.03
C TYR A 16 68.55 31.68 42.16
N LEU A 17 68.77 32.50 41.12
CA LEU A 17 67.72 32.86 40.16
C LEU A 17 67.17 31.63 39.42
N LEU A 18 68.05 30.74 38.97
CA LEU A 18 67.66 29.48 38.35
C LEU A 18 66.90 28.57 39.33
N GLY A 19 67.33 28.51 40.59
CA GLY A 19 66.64 27.76 41.64
C GLY A 19 65.21 28.24 41.87
N ILE A 20 64.99 29.55 41.96
CA ILE A 20 63.65 30.13 42.11
C ILE A 20 62.79 29.87 40.88
N GLY A 21 63.36 30.03 39.67
CA GLY A 21 62.67 29.72 38.42
C GLY A 21 62.23 28.26 38.34
N LEU A 22 63.10 27.35 38.77
CA LEU A 22 62.80 25.91 38.84
C LEU A 22 61.68 25.62 39.84
N LEU A 23 61.70 26.24 41.02
CA LEU A 23 60.63 26.08 42.03
C LEU A 23 59.27 26.56 41.49
N PHE A 24 59.23 27.69 40.80
CA PHE A 24 58.00 28.19 40.19
C PHE A 24 57.45 27.23 39.12
N TYR A 25 58.34 26.71 38.26
CA TYR A 25 57.98 25.72 37.26
C TYR A 25 57.41 24.44 37.89
N LEU A 26 58.03 23.92 38.94
CA LEU A 26 57.57 22.73 39.66
C LEU A 26 56.18 22.94 40.28
N ILE A 27 55.90 24.11 40.86
CA ILE A 27 54.57 24.44 41.39
C ILE A 27 53.52 24.46 40.28
N MET A 28 53.85 25.07 39.14
CA MET A 28 52.95 25.11 37.98
C MET A 28 52.65 23.71 37.44
N LEU A 29 53.68 22.87 37.34
CA LEU A 29 53.56 21.48 36.90
C LEU A 29 52.67 20.67 37.84
N ALA A 30 52.89 20.76 39.16
CA ALA A 30 52.07 20.08 40.16
C ALA A 30 50.59 20.49 40.08
N LYS A 31 50.31 21.79 39.88
CA LYS A 31 48.94 22.29 39.71
C LYS A 31 48.28 21.74 38.44
N ASN A 32 49.02 21.63 37.34
CA ASN A 32 48.49 21.08 36.09
C ASN A 32 48.22 19.59 36.20
N ILE A 33 49.11 18.82 36.84
CA ILE A 33 48.90 17.39 37.10
C ILE A 33 47.63 17.19 37.92
N ASN A 34 47.45 17.94 39.01
CA ASN A 34 46.25 17.83 39.84
C ASN A 34 44.96 18.11 39.05
N LYS A 35 44.95 19.12 38.17
CA LYS A 35 43.79 19.40 37.31
C LYS A 35 43.49 18.27 36.33
N VAL A 36 44.51 17.68 35.72
CA VAL A 36 44.35 16.56 34.79
C VAL A 36 43.81 15.33 35.52
N VAL A 37 44.35 15.02 36.70
CA VAL A 37 43.88 13.91 37.54
C VAL A 37 42.43 14.11 37.96
N LEU A 38 42.04 15.33 38.35
CA LEU A 38 40.65 15.64 38.70
C LEU A 38 39.70 15.46 37.52
N LYS A 39 40.06 15.97 36.33
CA LYS A 39 39.25 15.79 35.12
C LYS A 39 39.13 14.32 34.72
N ALA A 40 40.23 13.57 34.78
CA ALA A 40 40.22 12.15 34.47
C ALA A 40 39.28 11.38 35.41
N ARG A 41 39.30 11.69 36.72
CA ARG A 41 38.38 11.09 37.69
C ARG A 41 36.91 11.42 37.38
N GLN A 42 36.60 12.67 37.06
CA GLN A 42 35.23 13.08 36.72
C GLN A 42 34.70 12.37 35.47
N VAL A 43 35.53 12.26 34.43
CA VAL A 43 35.17 11.54 33.20
C VAL A 43 34.92 10.06 33.48
N VAL A 44 35.78 9.42 34.27
CA VAL A 44 35.60 8.01 34.66
C VAL A 44 34.31 7.82 35.46
N GLU A 45 34.05 8.67 36.46
CA GLU A 45 32.85 8.57 37.30
C GLU A 45 31.55 8.80 36.50
N GLU A 46 31.55 9.76 35.58
CA GLU A 46 30.42 10.03 34.70
C GLU A 46 30.15 8.84 33.75
N HIS A 47 31.20 8.27 33.15
CA HIS A 47 31.05 7.10 32.29
C HIS A 47 30.66 5.84 33.07
N GLU A 48 31.20 5.59 34.26
CA GLU A 48 30.78 4.47 35.11
C GLU A 48 29.29 4.57 35.46
N LYS A 49 28.81 5.77 35.77
CA LYS A 49 27.39 6.00 36.04
C LYS A 49 26.52 5.75 34.81
N GLN A 50 26.93 6.25 33.64
CA GLN A 50 26.21 6.01 32.38
C GLN A 50 26.19 4.53 32.01
N ILE A 51 27.33 3.85 32.07
CA ILE A 51 27.45 2.40 31.82
C ILE A 51 26.59 1.62 32.80
N GLY A 52 26.59 1.98 34.08
CA GLY A 52 25.76 1.35 35.10
C GLY A 52 24.26 1.50 34.82
N ASN A 53 23.82 2.66 34.34
CA ASN A 53 22.42 2.89 33.94
C ASN A 53 22.06 2.09 32.69
N THR A 54 22.88 2.12 31.65
CA THR A 54 22.66 1.33 30.43
C THR A 54 22.60 -0.17 30.74
N LEU A 55 23.48 -0.67 31.63
CA LEU A 55 23.48 -2.08 32.01
C LEU A 55 22.22 -2.48 32.81
N LYS A 56 21.60 -1.54 33.54
CA LYS A 56 20.32 -1.76 34.23
C LYS A 56 19.13 -1.76 33.27
N GLU A 57 19.16 -0.95 32.22
CA GLU A 57 18.10 -0.87 31.22
C GLU A 57 18.21 -1.98 30.16
N LEU A 58 19.41 -2.54 29.96
CA LEU A 58 19.66 -3.58 28.96
C LEU A 58 18.70 -4.79 29.09
N PRO A 59 18.44 -5.36 30.29
CA PRO A 59 17.49 -6.47 30.41
C PRO A 59 16.06 -6.10 30.02
N GLU A 60 15.62 -4.87 30.32
CA GLU A 60 14.28 -4.39 29.96
C GLU A 60 14.17 -4.19 28.44
N ILE A 61 15.17 -3.59 27.81
CA ILE A 61 15.25 -3.44 26.34
C ILE A 61 15.22 -4.82 25.67
N MET A 62 15.98 -5.79 26.20
CA MET A 62 15.99 -7.16 25.68
C MET A 62 14.63 -7.86 25.87
N ALA A 63 13.99 -7.69 27.02
CA ALA A 63 12.65 -8.24 27.28
C ALA A 63 11.61 -7.63 26.34
N ASN A 64 11.62 -6.30 26.14
CA ASN A 64 10.73 -5.62 25.21
C ASN A 64 10.97 -6.07 23.76
N THR A 65 12.24 -6.22 23.35
CA THR A 65 12.59 -6.72 22.01
C THR A 65 12.10 -8.16 21.80
N ASN A 66 12.21 -9.01 22.83
CA ASN A 66 11.69 -10.37 22.77
C ASN A 66 10.16 -10.40 22.66
N ASN A 67 9.45 -9.61 23.47
CA ASN A 67 8.00 -9.47 23.37
C ASN A 67 7.53 -8.94 22.01
N ILE A 68 8.25 -7.96 21.43
CA ILE A 68 7.94 -7.45 20.09
C ILE A 68 8.12 -8.55 19.05
N THR A 69 9.21 -9.30 19.13
CA THR A 69 9.49 -10.42 18.22
C THR A 69 8.41 -11.50 18.31
N ASP A 70 8.00 -11.85 19.52
CA ASP A 70 6.93 -12.81 19.80
C ASP A 70 5.58 -12.36 19.22
N ASN A 71 5.18 -11.11 19.49
CA ASN A 71 3.97 -10.52 18.93
C ASN A 71 3.98 -10.49 17.40
N ILE A 72 5.12 -10.19 16.76
CA ILE A 72 5.25 -10.21 15.30
C ILE A 72 5.10 -11.64 14.77
N SER A 73 5.65 -12.64 15.45
CA SER A 73 5.44 -14.04 15.09
C SER A 73 3.96 -14.41 15.12
N HIS A 74 3.27 -14.06 16.21
CA HIS A 74 1.83 -14.30 16.34
C HIS A 74 1.00 -13.60 15.25
N ILE A 75 1.24 -12.32 14.98
CA ILE A 75 0.54 -11.59 13.90
C ILE A 75 0.79 -12.25 12.54
N THR A 76 2.01 -12.72 12.29
CA THR A 76 2.37 -13.39 11.03
C THR A 76 1.63 -14.71 10.89
N ASP A 77 1.56 -15.51 11.96
CA ASP A 77 0.84 -16.77 11.99
C ASP A 77 -0.68 -16.57 11.82
N ASP A 78 -1.27 -15.62 12.55
CA ASP A 78 -2.69 -15.24 12.42
C ASP A 78 -3.01 -14.76 11.00
N THR A 79 -2.14 -13.94 10.41
CA THR A 79 -2.30 -13.45 9.03
C THR A 79 -2.25 -14.61 8.03
N LYS A 80 -1.34 -15.55 8.23
CA LYS A 80 -1.24 -16.75 7.38
C LYS A 80 -2.51 -17.59 7.50
N GLU A 81 -3.02 -17.81 8.70
CA GLU A 81 -4.27 -18.55 8.93
C GLU A 81 -5.47 -17.85 8.27
N LEU A 82 -5.56 -16.51 8.38
CA LEU A 82 -6.60 -15.72 7.70
C LEU A 82 -6.51 -15.85 6.18
N ILE A 83 -5.31 -15.79 5.61
CA ILE A 83 -5.10 -15.98 4.17
C ILE A 83 -5.52 -17.39 3.75
N GLU A 84 -5.12 -18.42 4.50
CA GLU A 84 -5.51 -19.82 4.23
C GLU A 84 -7.03 -20.02 4.29
N LYS A 85 -7.73 -19.34 5.20
CA LYS A 85 -9.19 -19.38 5.31
C LYS A 85 -9.91 -18.62 4.20
N VAL A 86 -9.43 -17.43 3.84
CA VAL A 86 -10.09 -16.52 2.89
C VAL A 86 -9.79 -16.90 1.43
N SER A 87 -8.63 -17.51 1.14
CA SER A 87 -8.28 -17.93 -0.22
C SER A 87 -9.34 -18.81 -0.90
N PRO A 88 -9.85 -19.90 -0.29
CA PRO A 88 -10.89 -20.72 -0.92
C PRO A 88 -12.22 -19.98 -1.08
N GLU A 89 -12.58 -19.08 -0.15
CA GLU A 89 -13.79 -18.26 -0.29
C GLU A 89 -13.71 -17.32 -1.50
N ILE A 90 -12.53 -16.73 -1.75
CA ILE A 90 -12.28 -15.89 -2.93
C ILE A 90 -12.37 -16.72 -4.22
N ASP A 91 -11.79 -17.93 -4.23
CA ASP A 91 -11.85 -18.82 -5.38
C ASP A 91 -13.29 -19.24 -5.69
N ASP A 92 -14.10 -19.54 -4.65
CA ASP A 92 -15.52 -19.87 -4.79
C ASP A 92 -16.34 -18.70 -5.33
N ILE A 93 -16.09 -17.48 -4.85
CA ILE A 93 -16.74 -16.26 -5.36
C ILE A 93 -16.40 -16.07 -6.85
N LEU A 94 -15.13 -16.21 -7.23
CA LEU A 94 -14.68 -16.06 -8.61
C LEU A 94 -15.29 -17.14 -9.52
N SER A 95 -15.33 -18.38 -9.06
CA SER A 95 -15.97 -19.50 -9.76
C SER A 95 -17.47 -19.26 -9.96
N ASN A 96 -18.17 -18.83 -8.92
CA ASN A 96 -19.59 -18.49 -9.00
C ASN A 96 -19.86 -17.31 -9.95
N ALA A 97 -19.04 -16.26 -9.89
CA ALA A 97 -19.15 -15.11 -10.78
C ALA A 97 -18.95 -15.51 -12.25
N SER A 98 -17.92 -16.32 -12.54
CA SER A 98 -17.68 -16.83 -13.89
C SER A 98 -18.83 -17.70 -14.40
N SER A 99 -19.39 -18.56 -13.54
CA SER A 99 -20.54 -19.41 -13.87
C SER A 99 -21.81 -18.60 -14.15
N ILE A 100 -22.06 -17.54 -13.37
CA ILE A 100 -23.18 -16.62 -13.60
C ILE A 100 -22.99 -15.88 -14.91
N SER A 101 -21.80 -15.35 -15.18
CA SER A 101 -21.48 -14.67 -16.45
C SER A 101 -21.76 -15.58 -17.64
N GLY A 102 -21.25 -16.82 -17.63
CA GLY A 102 -21.49 -17.77 -18.71
C GLY A 102 -22.97 -18.15 -18.89
N LYS A 103 -23.73 -18.27 -17.79
CA LYS A 103 -25.19 -18.48 -17.85
C LYS A 103 -25.91 -17.28 -18.47
N VAL A 104 -25.52 -16.05 -18.11
CA VAL A 104 -26.08 -14.83 -18.69
C VAL A 104 -25.82 -14.75 -20.18
N ASP A 105 -24.59 -15.06 -20.62
CA ASP A 105 -24.24 -15.09 -22.05
C ASP A 105 -25.09 -16.11 -22.81
N THR A 106 -25.20 -17.34 -22.29
CA THR A 106 -26.00 -18.41 -22.91
C THR A 106 -27.50 -18.07 -22.92
N THR A 107 -28.02 -17.47 -21.86
CA THR A 107 -29.41 -17.03 -21.81
C THR A 107 -29.65 -15.89 -22.78
N SER A 108 -28.73 -14.94 -22.89
CA SER A 108 -28.81 -13.84 -23.86
C SER A 108 -28.87 -14.38 -25.29
N GLU A 109 -28.00 -15.33 -25.64
CA GLU A 109 -28.00 -15.99 -26.95
C GLU A 109 -29.35 -16.67 -27.23
N LYS A 110 -29.87 -17.48 -26.30
CA LYS A 110 -31.18 -18.13 -26.44
C LYS A 110 -32.34 -17.14 -26.58
N VAL A 111 -32.25 -15.99 -25.91
CA VAL A 111 -33.26 -14.92 -26.02
C VAL A 111 -33.20 -14.28 -27.41
N LEU A 112 -32.00 -14.01 -27.94
CA LEU A 112 -31.83 -13.50 -29.29
C LEU A 112 -32.38 -14.50 -30.33
N ASP A 113 -32.05 -15.78 -30.22
CA ASP A 113 -32.58 -16.83 -31.10
C ASP A 113 -34.12 -16.89 -31.06
N SER A 114 -34.70 -16.76 -29.86
CA SER A 114 -36.15 -16.76 -29.70
C SER A 114 -36.80 -15.52 -30.32
N ILE A 115 -36.15 -14.35 -30.22
CA ILE A 115 -36.62 -13.11 -30.86
C ILE A 115 -36.58 -13.26 -32.38
N ASP A 116 -35.53 -13.85 -32.93
CA ASP A 116 -35.40 -14.10 -34.37
C ASP A 116 -36.51 -15.05 -34.87
N LEU A 117 -36.75 -16.16 -34.18
CA LEU A 117 -37.84 -17.09 -34.50
C LEU A 117 -39.24 -16.44 -34.44
N VAL A 118 -39.49 -15.61 -33.42
CA VAL A 118 -40.75 -14.87 -33.30
C VAL A 118 -40.88 -13.85 -34.44
N THR A 119 -39.79 -13.16 -34.78
CA THR A 119 -39.78 -12.18 -35.88
C THR A 119 -40.08 -12.84 -37.21
N GLU A 120 -39.46 -13.99 -37.49
CA GLU A 120 -39.72 -14.80 -38.68
C GLU A 120 -41.18 -15.25 -38.73
N SER A 121 -41.70 -15.82 -37.65
CA SER A 121 -43.10 -16.28 -37.56
C SER A 121 -44.11 -15.14 -37.75
N VAL A 122 -43.86 -13.96 -37.17
CA VAL A 122 -44.69 -12.77 -37.33
C VAL A 122 -44.65 -12.27 -38.78
N SER A 123 -43.47 -12.29 -39.41
CA SER A 123 -43.31 -11.93 -40.81
C SER A 123 -44.07 -12.89 -41.73
N GLU A 124 -43.95 -14.20 -41.52
CA GLU A 124 -44.71 -15.21 -42.26
C GLU A 124 -46.22 -15.05 -42.11
N ALA A 125 -46.70 -14.83 -40.87
CA ALA A 125 -48.11 -14.57 -40.62
C ALA A 125 -48.60 -13.29 -41.33
N ALA A 126 -47.79 -12.22 -41.32
CA ALA A 126 -48.10 -10.99 -42.03
C ALA A 126 -48.20 -11.22 -43.56
N PHE A 127 -47.27 -11.96 -44.16
CA PHE A 127 -47.32 -12.31 -45.58
C PHE A 127 -48.54 -13.18 -45.93
N ALA A 128 -48.88 -14.18 -45.10
CA ALA A 128 -50.06 -15.02 -45.32
C ALA A 128 -51.37 -14.23 -45.20
N ILE A 129 -51.42 -13.23 -44.30
CA ILE A 129 -52.55 -12.31 -44.18
C ILE A 129 -52.62 -11.38 -45.40
N GLU A 130 -51.49 -10.80 -45.84
CA GLU A 130 -51.42 -9.95 -47.03
C GLU A 130 -51.92 -10.69 -48.27
N GLU A 131 -51.46 -11.94 -48.49
CA GLU A 131 -51.87 -12.78 -49.61
C GLU A 131 -53.38 -13.11 -49.58
N ASN A 132 -53.91 -13.44 -48.40
CA ASN A 132 -55.34 -13.69 -48.22
C ASN A 132 -56.17 -12.42 -48.46
N VAL A 133 -55.75 -11.27 -47.93
CA VAL A 133 -56.45 -9.99 -48.12
C VAL A 133 -56.44 -9.60 -49.60
N ARG A 134 -55.34 -9.83 -50.32
CA ARG A 134 -55.27 -9.58 -51.76
C ARG A 134 -56.25 -10.45 -52.54
N SER A 135 -56.33 -11.74 -52.19
CA SER A 135 -57.28 -12.67 -52.79
C SER A 135 -58.74 -12.27 -52.51
N ILE A 136 -59.04 -11.86 -51.27
CA ILE A 136 -60.38 -11.34 -50.89
C ILE A 136 -60.71 -10.08 -51.70
N SER A 137 -59.76 -9.17 -51.87
CA SER A 137 -59.95 -7.97 -52.72
C SER A 137 -60.33 -8.35 -54.14
N ASP A 138 -59.67 -9.36 -54.72
CA ASP A 138 -59.97 -9.85 -56.07
C ASP A 138 -61.38 -10.48 -56.16
N TYR A 139 -61.78 -11.28 -55.16
CA TYR A 139 -63.15 -11.84 -55.09
C TYR A 139 -64.22 -10.76 -54.92
N VAL A 140 -63.98 -9.76 -54.06
CA VAL A 140 -64.88 -8.62 -53.89
C VAL A 140 -65.02 -7.88 -55.21
N HIS A 141 -63.93 -7.69 -55.95
CA HIS A 141 -63.96 -7.02 -57.25
C HIS A 141 -64.78 -7.82 -58.28
N LEU A 142 -64.62 -9.14 -58.35
CA LEU A 142 -65.41 -10.03 -59.22
C LEU A 142 -66.92 -9.95 -58.91
N VAL A 143 -67.29 -9.96 -57.63
CA VAL A 143 -68.71 -9.85 -57.21
C VAL A 143 -69.28 -8.49 -57.62
N LEU A 144 -68.52 -7.41 -57.47
CA LEU A 144 -68.94 -6.08 -57.93
C LEU A 144 -69.14 -6.04 -59.45
N GLU A 145 -68.25 -6.66 -60.23
CA GLU A 145 -68.43 -6.77 -61.69
C GLU A 145 -69.72 -7.51 -62.06
N ILE A 146 -70.04 -8.63 -61.38
CA ILE A 146 -71.30 -9.38 -61.62
C ILE A 146 -72.52 -8.51 -61.31
N ILE A 147 -72.49 -7.77 -60.19
CA ILE A 147 -73.58 -6.85 -59.82
C ILE A 147 -73.77 -5.78 -60.90
N ASP A 148 -72.67 -5.20 -61.41
CA ASP A 148 -72.73 -4.19 -62.47
C ASP A 148 -73.27 -4.77 -63.78
N ILE A 149 -72.90 -6.00 -64.16
CA ILE A 149 -73.44 -6.70 -65.33
C ILE A 149 -74.96 -6.90 -65.21
N ILE A 150 -75.42 -7.41 -64.06
CA ILE A 150 -76.85 -7.63 -63.80
C ILE A 150 -77.61 -6.31 -63.85
N ARG A 151 -77.06 -5.26 -63.19
CA ARG A 151 -77.66 -3.93 -63.14
C ARG A 151 -77.76 -3.30 -64.53
N ASN A 152 -76.72 -3.42 -65.35
CA ASN A 152 -76.73 -2.89 -66.72
C ASN A 152 -77.69 -3.67 -67.63
N THR A 153 -77.84 -4.97 -67.44
CA THR A 153 -78.79 -5.79 -68.19
C THR A 153 -80.24 -5.44 -67.86
N LEU A 154 -80.55 -5.22 -66.58
CA LEU A 154 -81.87 -4.75 -66.13
C LEU A 154 -82.20 -3.34 -66.62
N LYS A 155 -81.21 -2.45 -66.74
CA LYS A 155 -81.40 -1.09 -67.29
C LYS A 155 -81.57 -1.05 -68.81
N ARG A 156 -81.31 -2.14 -69.53
CA ARG A 156 -81.41 -2.25 -70.99
C ARG A 156 -82.72 -2.88 -71.48
N LYS A 157 -83.67 -3.13 -70.57
CA LYS A 157 -85.04 -3.55 -70.87
C LYS A 157 -85.99 -2.39 -70.56
#